data_AF-A0A1D2MQ33-F1
#
_entry.id   AF-A0A1D2MQ33-F1
#
_cell.length_a   1.000
_cell.length_b   1.000
_cell.length_c   1.000
_cell.angle_alpha   90.00
_cell.angle_beta   90.00
_cell.angle_gamma   90.00
#
_symmetry.space_group_name_H-M   'P 1'
#
loop_
_entity.id
_entity.type
_entity.pdbx_description
1 polymer ?
#
loop_
_entity_poly.entity_id
_entity_poly.type
_entity_poly.pdbx_seq_one_letter_code
_entity_poly.pdbx_strand_id
1 'polypeptide(L)'
;MSVSVDKNNIQLEDIKSSFIGSDRHKRLRDFDDVLEIVGSTSTYQRFFLYGILLPLSIFESIFAINLWFLMDEPNHWCNVPRDQEENLNLWKNLTIPREKNGDFSKCKMFGPNDSTISCTAGWEYDFNTVDYHSIVTDYDWVCDKSHYATWVYTATNIGRALGTFLLGFLADKIGRKPVFIITLVLYSVGRAVSLYFAHHVWIFMLLSVVTGMAAPMFAISANTIGVELSGKDYRAWIYSFTWMAVVVGLAIVPVLAYLVPNWFILGWVTILMGSLSYLLLPWIPESPRWLLSVGKIEKVQEILKNIAKWNGTSDKISDEEMLEMLREAETYQREQKLREGESVLKLFSNRTVAIRTLIITFAWVMNGLVFHGLNLNSLNLHGHRYLNFFLVVLMEVPGGFFGGILTDKFGRRWMQVLFFLVCGIACSAASYFSAIGSVDDTTSTLSVIISANLAKFAITMSFLVIYIQATELFPTPFRTTGSGLASTTSSITIILVPYIVYTGKTSMTTPWIVSSLMSYAGMIAAAFIPETVNHNLPETLEEAGNFGKGRKFWSFHLPKPTLKNDS
;
A
#
# COMPACT_ATOMS: atom_id res chain seq x y z
N MET A 1 60.95 34.15 44.44
CA MET A 1 61.21 33.55 43.10
C MET A 1 61.01 32.05 43.28
N SER A 2 60.07 31.34 42.68
CA SER A 2 59.39 31.38 41.37
C SER A 2 58.10 30.53 41.53
N VAL A 3 56.89 31.06 41.36
CA VAL A 3 56.08 31.11 40.12
C VAL A 3 56.11 29.82 39.27
N SER A 4 55.04 29.02 39.34
CA SER A 4 54.30 28.51 38.18
C SER A 4 52.98 27.88 38.66
N VAL A 5 51.91 28.69 38.62
CA VAL A 5 50.52 28.30 38.88
C VAL A 5 49.91 27.76 37.58
N ASP A 6 49.09 26.73 37.73
CA ASP A 6 48.32 26.00 36.73
C ASP A 6 47.73 26.87 35.60
N LYS A 7 48.23 26.68 34.38
CA LYS A 7 47.72 27.32 33.15
C LYS A 7 46.66 26.50 32.40
N ASN A 8 46.28 25.31 32.89
CA ASN A 8 45.38 24.41 32.14
C ASN A 8 43.92 24.41 32.60
N ASN A 9 43.57 25.03 33.74
CA ASN A 9 42.17 25.08 34.20
C ASN A 9 41.41 26.36 33.83
N ILE A 10 42.11 27.44 33.44
CA ILE A 10 41.45 28.70 33.09
C ILE A 10 40.88 28.68 31.67
N GLN A 11 41.45 27.89 30.75
CA GLN A 11 40.94 27.80 29.37
C GLN A 11 39.70 26.90 29.21
N LEU A 12 39.40 25.99 30.14
CA LEU A 12 38.23 25.10 30.02
C LEU A 12 36.95 25.72 30.61
N GLU A 13 37.07 26.62 31.59
CA GLU A 13 35.92 27.39 32.08
C GLU A 13 35.60 28.59 31.18
N ASP A 14 36.61 29.24 30.57
CA ASP A 14 36.38 30.34 29.61
C ASP A 14 35.87 29.87 28.23
N ILE A 15 36.14 28.63 27.82
CA ILE A 15 35.49 28.02 26.64
C ILE A 15 34.06 27.58 26.96
N LYS A 16 33.76 27.19 28.20
CA LYS A 16 32.38 26.90 28.61
C LYS A 16 31.56 28.19 28.80
N SER A 17 32.14 29.28 29.29
CA SER A 17 31.43 30.55 29.49
C SER A 17 31.23 31.34 28.19
N SER A 18 32.10 31.19 27.19
CA SER A 18 31.94 31.81 25.86
C SER A 18 30.99 31.07 24.90
N PHE A 19 30.52 29.88 25.27
CA PHE A 19 29.51 29.10 24.54
C PHE A 19 28.09 29.16 25.16
N ILE A 20 27.92 29.93 26.23
CA ILE A 20 26.64 30.09 26.92
C ILE A 20 26.14 31.51 26.62
N GLY A 21 25.34 31.70 25.56
CA GLY A 21 24.55 32.94 25.47
C GLY A 21 24.04 33.45 24.12
N SER A 22 24.49 33.00 22.95
CA SER A 22 23.84 33.47 21.70
C SER A 22 23.84 32.51 20.50
N ASP A 23 24.73 31.52 20.46
CA ASP A 23 24.81 30.59 19.32
C ASP A 23 23.86 29.39 19.40
N ARG A 24 23.28 29.11 20.57
CA ARG A 24 22.32 27.99 20.75
C ARG A 24 20.98 28.30 20.06
N HIS A 25 20.50 29.54 20.15
CA HIS A 25 19.29 29.99 19.45
C HIS A 25 19.44 30.02 17.93
N LYS A 26 20.65 30.23 17.39
CA LYS A 26 20.85 30.30 15.94
C LYS A 26 20.66 28.97 15.19
N ARG A 27 20.77 27.82 15.89
CA ARG A 27 20.67 26.47 15.30
C ARG A 27 19.29 25.80 15.44
N LEU A 28 18.43 26.26 16.33
CA LEU A 28 17.17 25.59 16.68
C LEU A 28 15.99 26.25 15.94
N ARG A 29 15.90 26.12 14.61
CA ARG A 29 14.87 26.81 13.82
C ARG A 29 13.75 25.91 13.33
N ASP A 30 13.94 24.59 13.35
CA ASP A 30 12.98 23.63 12.80
C ASP A 30 12.23 22.92 13.92
N PHE A 31 11.00 22.50 13.63
CA PHE A 31 10.18 21.71 14.55
C PHE A 31 10.86 20.39 14.96
N ASP A 32 11.71 19.84 14.09
CA ASP A 32 12.51 18.65 14.41
C ASP A 32 13.47 18.87 15.58
N ASP A 33 13.99 20.09 15.74
CA ASP A 33 14.90 20.42 16.84
C ASP A 33 14.18 20.36 18.20
N VAL A 34 12.92 20.82 18.24
CA VAL A 34 12.06 20.72 19.44
C VAL A 34 11.76 19.25 19.77
N LEU A 35 11.50 18.42 18.77
CA LEU A 35 11.25 16.99 18.95
C LEU A 35 12.48 16.24 19.48
N GLU A 36 13.69 16.61 19.07
CA GLU A 36 14.93 16.03 19.59
C GLU A 36 15.09 16.28 21.10
N ILE A 37 14.76 17.48 21.58
CA ILE A 37 14.81 17.84 23.00
C ILE A 37 13.80 17.04 23.82
N VAL A 38 12.56 16.94 23.31
CA VAL A 38 11.46 16.20 23.95
C VAL A 38 11.67 14.67 23.90
N GLY A 39 12.55 14.20 23.02
CA GLY A 39 12.90 12.80 22.84
C GLY A 39 12.24 12.24 21.59
N SER A 40 13.04 12.10 20.53
CA SER A 40 12.57 11.83 19.17
C SER A 40 12.28 10.35 18.86
N THR A 41 12.80 9.42 19.68
CA THR A 41 12.72 7.95 19.53
C THR A 41 12.45 7.22 20.85
N SER A 42 11.91 7.94 21.83
CA SER A 42 11.80 7.49 23.22
C SER A 42 10.52 6.68 23.47
N THR A 43 10.18 6.45 24.74
CA THR A 43 9.10 5.57 25.21
C THR A 43 7.76 5.90 24.58
N TYR A 44 7.38 7.18 24.48
CA TYR A 44 6.11 7.58 23.89
C TYR A 44 6.02 7.20 22.41
N GLN A 45 7.05 7.46 21.61
CA GLN A 45 7.05 7.13 20.18
C GLN A 45 7.00 5.62 19.94
N ARG A 46 7.67 4.83 20.80
CA ARG A 46 7.59 3.36 20.76
C ARG A 46 6.19 2.87 21.12
N PHE A 47 5.58 3.42 22.17
CA PHE A 47 4.19 3.12 22.53
C PHE A 47 3.24 3.50 21.39
N PHE A 48 3.42 4.67 20.77
CA PHE A 48 2.59 5.10 19.65
C PHE A 48 2.73 4.18 18.44
N LEU A 49 3.95 3.77 18.10
CA LEU A 49 4.16 2.80 17.01
C LEU A 49 3.54 1.44 17.34
N TYR A 50 4.01 0.78 18.40
CA TYR A 50 3.67 -0.61 18.68
C TYR A 50 2.26 -0.79 19.28
N GLY A 51 1.82 0.15 20.11
CA GLY A 51 0.53 0.08 20.81
C GLY A 51 -0.63 0.68 20.03
N ILE A 52 -0.38 1.58 19.07
CA ILE A 52 -1.43 2.28 18.32
C ILE A 52 -1.33 2.01 16.82
N LEU A 53 -0.21 2.36 16.17
CA LEU A 53 -0.12 2.28 14.71
C LEU A 53 -0.14 0.85 14.18
N LEU A 54 0.52 -0.10 14.83
CA LEU A 54 0.51 -1.49 14.35
C LEU A 54 -0.89 -2.12 14.44
N PRO A 55 -1.61 -2.06 15.59
CA PRO A 55 -2.98 -2.53 15.64
C PRO A 55 -3.89 -1.84 14.61
N LEU A 56 -3.80 -0.52 14.45
CA LEU A 56 -4.57 0.21 13.45
C LEU A 56 -4.29 -0.27 12.02
N SER A 57 -3.03 -0.55 11.69
CA SER A 57 -2.63 -1.05 10.38
C SER A 57 -3.17 -2.46 10.11
N ILE A 58 -3.20 -3.33 11.13
CA ILE A 58 -3.82 -4.67 11.03
C ILE A 58 -5.33 -4.53 10.78
N PHE A 59 -6.00 -3.66 11.55
CA PHE A 59 -7.44 -3.44 11.45
C PHE A 59 -7.85 -2.83 10.11
N GLU A 60 -7.03 -1.93 9.55
CA GLU A 60 -7.25 -1.33 8.22
C GLU A 60 -7.30 -2.40 7.13
N SER A 61 -6.30 -3.29 7.07
CA SER A 61 -6.27 -4.39 6.10
C SER A 61 -7.51 -5.28 6.16
N ILE A 62 -8.00 -5.58 7.37
CA ILE A 62 -9.18 -6.41 7.59
C ILE A 62 -10.43 -5.75 7.01
N PHE A 63 -10.57 -4.43 7.17
CA PHE A 63 -11.65 -3.67 6.53
C PHE A 63 -11.50 -3.60 5.00
N ALA A 64 -10.29 -3.29 4.51
CA ALA A 64 -10.05 -2.91 3.13
C ALA A 64 -10.28 -4.06 2.14
N ILE A 65 -9.99 -5.30 2.56
CA ILE A 65 -9.88 -6.46 1.65
C ILE A 65 -11.06 -7.43 1.80
N ASN A 66 -11.96 -7.21 2.76
CA ASN A 66 -13.08 -8.13 3.00
C ASN A 66 -13.94 -8.38 1.75
N LEU A 67 -14.12 -7.38 0.87
CA LEU A 67 -14.90 -7.49 -0.37
C LEU A 67 -14.46 -8.64 -1.27
N TRP A 68 -13.15 -8.92 -1.34
CA TRP A 68 -12.62 -9.96 -2.22
C TRP A 68 -13.11 -11.35 -1.84
N PHE A 69 -13.33 -11.60 -0.55
CA PHE A 69 -13.84 -12.86 -0.04
C PHE A 69 -15.37 -12.89 0.01
N LEU A 70 -16.02 -11.74 0.22
CA LEU A 70 -17.48 -11.64 0.27
C LEU A 70 -18.15 -11.88 -1.09
N MET A 71 -17.49 -11.52 -2.19
CA MET A 71 -18.01 -11.64 -3.57
C MET A 71 -17.27 -12.72 -4.37
N ASP A 72 -16.83 -13.75 -3.67
CA ASP A 72 -16.18 -14.90 -4.28
C ASP A 72 -17.18 -15.74 -5.08
N GLU A 73 -16.74 -16.26 -6.22
CA GLU A 73 -17.58 -17.04 -7.14
C GLU A 73 -17.14 -18.52 -7.11
N PRO A 74 -17.89 -19.41 -6.44
CA PRO A 74 -17.60 -20.84 -6.51
C PRO A 74 -17.96 -21.42 -7.89
N ASN A 75 -17.47 -22.63 -8.14
CA ASN A 75 -17.90 -23.40 -9.31
C ASN A 75 -19.41 -23.65 -9.24
N HIS A 76 -20.06 -23.52 -10.38
CA HIS A 76 -21.51 -23.59 -10.49
C HIS A 76 -21.92 -24.18 -11.83
N TRP A 77 -23.15 -24.69 -11.88
CA TRP A 77 -23.74 -25.35 -13.03
C TRP A 77 -25.23 -24.99 -13.12
N CYS A 78 -25.86 -25.25 -14.27
CA CYS A 78 -27.30 -25.10 -14.37
C CYS A 78 -28.02 -26.02 -13.39
N ASN A 79 -28.96 -25.49 -12.61
CA ASN A 79 -29.88 -26.32 -11.86
C ASN A 79 -30.89 -26.95 -12.84
N VAL A 80 -30.96 -28.27 -12.86
CA VAL A 80 -31.91 -29.03 -13.69
C VAL A 80 -32.74 -29.91 -12.75
N PRO A 81 -34.08 -29.79 -12.75
CA PRO A 81 -34.94 -30.58 -11.87
C PRO A 81 -34.62 -32.07 -11.96
N ARG A 82 -34.35 -32.70 -10.82
CA ARG A 82 -34.03 -34.13 -10.68
C ARG A 82 -34.80 -34.74 -9.52
N ASP A 83 -35.08 -36.03 -9.62
CA ASP A 83 -35.56 -36.80 -8.47
C ASP A 83 -34.39 -37.06 -7.50
N GLN A 84 -34.65 -37.01 -6.19
CA GLN A 84 -33.61 -37.03 -5.15
C GLN A 84 -32.76 -38.30 -5.13
N GLU A 85 -33.22 -39.39 -5.74
CA GLU A 85 -32.53 -40.69 -5.78
C GLU A 85 -31.52 -40.83 -6.93
N GLU A 86 -31.43 -39.88 -7.85
CA GLU A 86 -30.53 -39.97 -9.00
C GLU A 86 -29.08 -39.55 -8.69
N ASN A 87 -28.13 -40.30 -9.26
CA ASN A 87 -26.70 -40.02 -9.13
C ASN A 87 -26.32 -38.69 -9.83
N LEU A 88 -25.92 -37.69 -9.03
CA LEU A 88 -25.59 -36.33 -9.47
C LEU A 88 -24.58 -36.30 -10.63
N ASN A 89 -23.56 -37.15 -10.60
CA ASN A 89 -22.51 -37.13 -11.62
C ASN A 89 -23.00 -37.66 -12.97
N LEU A 90 -23.88 -38.66 -12.95
CA LEU A 90 -24.53 -39.17 -14.15
C LEU A 90 -25.48 -38.10 -14.72
N TRP A 91 -26.25 -37.46 -13.85
CA TRP A 91 -27.19 -36.41 -14.22
C TRP A 91 -26.50 -35.20 -14.87
N LYS A 92 -25.40 -34.70 -14.29
CA LYS A 92 -24.58 -33.63 -14.88
C LYS A 92 -24.09 -33.99 -16.27
N ASN A 93 -23.67 -35.24 -16.49
CA ASN A 93 -23.14 -35.69 -17.78
C ASN A 93 -24.22 -35.80 -18.87
N LEU A 94 -25.49 -35.96 -18.50
CA LEU A 94 -26.61 -36.01 -19.44
C LEU A 94 -27.21 -34.63 -19.73
N THR A 95 -27.10 -33.69 -18.78
CA THR A 95 -27.82 -32.41 -18.84
C THR A 95 -26.93 -31.21 -19.12
N ILE A 96 -25.62 -31.32 -18.88
CA ILE A 96 -24.68 -30.21 -19.00
C ILE A 96 -23.62 -30.54 -20.07
N PRO A 97 -23.45 -29.69 -21.10
CA PRO A 97 -22.42 -29.88 -22.10
C PRO A 97 -21.03 -29.72 -21.49
N ARG A 98 -20.04 -30.44 -22.04
CA ARG A 98 -18.63 -30.26 -21.68
C ARG A 98 -17.99 -29.16 -22.51
N GLU A 99 -17.14 -28.36 -21.87
CA GLU A 99 -16.29 -27.38 -22.53
C GLU A 99 -14.99 -28.01 -23.06
N LYS A 100 -14.21 -27.25 -23.82
CA LYS A 100 -13.01 -27.74 -24.52
C LYS A 100 -11.93 -28.26 -23.57
N ASN A 101 -11.95 -27.81 -22.32
CA ASN A 101 -11.09 -28.22 -21.21
C ASN A 101 -11.56 -29.52 -20.53
N GLY A 102 -12.71 -30.09 -20.91
CA GLY A 102 -13.26 -31.31 -20.34
C GLY A 102 -14.19 -31.09 -19.13
N ASP A 103 -14.25 -29.85 -18.63
CA ASP A 103 -15.13 -29.44 -17.53
C ASP A 103 -16.58 -29.26 -17.99
N PHE A 104 -17.53 -29.35 -17.06
CA PHE A 104 -18.92 -29.00 -17.33
C PHE A 104 -19.07 -27.51 -17.60
N SER A 105 -19.89 -27.15 -18.59
CA SER A 105 -20.16 -25.75 -18.87
C SER A 105 -20.90 -25.11 -17.71
N LYS A 106 -20.40 -23.95 -17.27
CA LYS A 106 -20.93 -23.24 -16.11
C LYS A 106 -22.28 -22.59 -16.38
N CYS A 107 -22.52 -22.20 -17.63
CA CYS A 107 -23.62 -21.29 -18.01
C CYS A 107 -24.64 -21.87 -19.01
N LYS A 108 -24.44 -23.11 -19.46
CA LYS A 108 -25.21 -23.72 -20.53
C LYS A 108 -25.67 -25.12 -20.15
N MET A 109 -26.83 -25.52 -20.67
CA MET A 109 -27.39 -26.86 -20.54
C MET A 109 -27.90 -27.38 -21.89
N PHE A 110 -28.13 -28.68 -21.98
CA PHE A 110 -28.83 -29.28 -23.10
C PHE A 110 -30.33 -28.95 -23.01
N GLY A 111 -30.85 -28.36 -24.08
CA GLY A 111 -32.25 -28.07 -24.29
C GLY A 111 -32.95 -29.16 -25.11
N PRO A 112 -34.24 -28.98 -25.43
CA PRO A 112 -34.96 -29.88 -26.30
C PRO A 112 -34.24 -30.04 -27.64
N ASN A 113 -34.17 -31.26 -28.17
CA ASN A 113 -33.47 -31.63 -29.41
C ASN A 113 -31.94 -31.44 -29.40
N ASP A 114 -31.28 -31.66 -28.27
CA ASP A 114 -29.81 -31.66 -28.15
C ASP A 114 -29.16 -30.30 -28.49
N SER A 115 -29.97 -29.23 -28.45
CA SER A 115 -29.50 -27.86 -28.64
C SER A 115 -28.92 -27.31 -27.35
N THR A 116 -27.85 -26.53 -27.42
CA THR A 116 -27.30 -25.89 -26.21
C THR A 116 -28.01 -24.57 -25.92
N ILE A 117 -28.63 -24.46 -24.75
CA ILE A 117 -29.36 -23.27 -24.29
C ILE A 117 -28.79 -22.73 -22.96
N SER A 118 -29.10 -21.49 -22.62
CA SER A 118 -28.77 -20.91 -21.30
C SER A 118 -29.62 -21.58 -20.20
N CYS A 119 -29.10 -21.59 -18.96
CA CYS A 119 -29.81 -22.19 -17.82
C CYS A 119 -31.17 -21.52 -17.58
N THR A 120 -32.23 -22.31 -17.38
CA THR A 120 -33.60 -21.79 -17.19
C THR A 120 -34.16 -21.99 -15.79
N ALA A 121 -33.61 -22.91 -14.99
CA ALA A 121 -34.15 -23.27 -13.66
C ALA A 121 -33.21 -22.90 -12.50
N GLY A 122 -32.38 -21.87 -12.69
CA GLY A 122 -31.43 -21.37 -11.70
C GLY A 122 -30.07 -22.09 -11.74
N TRP A 123 -29.36 -22.05 -10.61
CA TRP A 123 -27.97 -22.49 -10.49
C TRP A 123 -27.79 -23.46 -9.31
N GLU A 124 -26.95 -24.48 -9.51
CA GLU A 124 -26.47 -25.36 -8.43
C GLU A 124 -24.97 -25.06 -8.21
N TYR A 125 -24.61 -24.73 -6.97
CA TYR A 125 -23.26 -24.35 -6.59
C TYR A 125 -22.52 -25.53 -5.97
N ASP A 126 -21.24 -25.69 -6.31
CA ASP A 126 -20.39 -26.69 -5.67
C ASP A 126 -19.84 -26.18 -4.34
N PHE A 127 -20.50 -26.58 -3.25
CA PHE A 127 -20.05 -26.30 -1.89
C PHE A 127 -19.03 -27.33 -1.37
N ASN A 128 -18.78 -28.45 -2.08
CA ASN A 128 -17.84 -29.46 -1.61
C ASN A 128 -16.38 -28.98 -1.62
N THR A 129 -16.05 -28.07 -2.53
CA THR A 129 -14.72 -27.46 -2.59
C THR A 129 -14.57 -26.36 -1.55
N VAL A 130 -15.66 -25.66 -1.21
CA VAL A 130 -15.73 -24.64 -0.16
C VAL A 130 -17.18 -24.52 0.33
N ASP A 131 -17.44 -24.93 1.57
CA ASP A 131 -18.72 -24.70 2.27
C ASP A 131 -18.86 -23.19 2.55
N TYR A 132 -19.05 -22.33 1.54
CA TYR A 132 -19.18 -20.88 1.73
C TYR A 132 -20.30 -20.32 0.87
N HIS A 133 -21.28 -19.72 1.53
CA HIS A 133 -22.23 -18.84 0.88
C HIS A 133 -21.59 -17.47 0.69
N SER A 134 -21.63 -16.95 -0.53
CA SER A 134 -21.14 -15.62 -0.94
C SER A 134 -22.27 -14.71 -1.41
N ILE A 135 -22.01 -13.41 -1.54
CA ILE A 135 -22.95 -12.47 -2.18
C ILE A 135 -23.29 -12.94 -3.60
N VAL A 136 -22.32 -13.55 -4.30
CA VAL A 136 -22.50 -14.05 -5.66
C VAL A 136 -23.45 -15.25 -5.69
N THR A 137 -23.36 -16.17 -4.72
CA THR A 137 -24.26 -17.34 -4.64
C THR A 137 -25.65 -16.97 -4.16
N ASP A 138 -25.79 -16.00 -3.26
CA ASP A 138 -27.09 -15.64 -2.69
C ASP A 138 -27.96 -14.81 -3.65
N TYR A 139 -27.34 -14.09 -4.59
CA TYR A 139 -28.05 -13.23 -5.56
C TYR A 139 -27.83 -13.64 -7.02
N ASP A 140 -27.28 -14.84 -7.26
CA ASP A 140 -27.02 -15.40 -8.59
C ASP A 140 -26.22 -14.46 -9.52
N TRP A 141 -25.13 -13.87 -9.04
CA TRP A 141 -24.25 -13.00 -9.85
C TRP A 141 -23.28 -13.82 -10.72
N VAL A 142 -23.82 -14.79 -11.44
CA VAL A 142 -23.08 -15.69 -12.33
C VAL A 142 -23.48 -15.48 -13.78
N CYS A 143 -22.69 -16.02 -14.71
CA CYS A 143 -22.96 -15.99 -16.16
C CYS A 143 -23.29 -14.59 -16.69
N ASP A 144 -24.53 -14.32 -17.10
CA ASP A 144 -24.94 -12.99 -17.62
C ASP A 144 -24.70 -11.86 -16.62
N LYS A 145 -24.77 -12.15 -15.31
CA LYS A 145 -24.54 -11.20 -14.20
C LYS A 145 -23.13 -11.30 -13.59
N SER A 146 -22.25 -12.11 -14.16
CA SER A 146 -20.89 -12.35 -13.65
C SER A 146 -20.00 -11.11 -13.57
N HIS A 147 -20.38 -10.03 -14.24
CA HIS A 147 -19.68 -8.75 -14.25
C HIS A 147 -20.03 -7.86 -13.04
N TYR A 148 -21.08 -8.16 -12.26
CA TYR A 148 -21.49 -7.34 -11.11
C TYR A 148 -20.41 -7.31 -10.02
N ALA A 149 -19.78 -8.45 -9.70
CA ALA A 149 -18.67 -8.49 -8.75
C ALA A 149 -17.50 -7.60 -9.22
N THR A 150 -17.16 -7.68 -10.51
CA THR A 150 -16.13 -6.82 -11.13
C THR A 150 -16.48 -5.33 -11.00
N TRP A 151 -17.73 -4.96 -11.28
CA TRP A 151 -18.17 -3.57 -11.14
C TRP A 151 -18.09 -3.07 -9.70
N VAL A 152 -18.43 -3.88 -8.70
CA VAL A 152 -18.29 -3.51 -7.28
C VAL A 152 -16.81 -3.31 -6.91
N TYR A 153 -15.92 -4.21 -7.35
CA TYR A 153 -14.48 -4.03 -7.14
C TYR A 153 -13.95 -2.74 -7.79
N THR A 154 -14.37 -2.47 -9.03
CA THR A 154 -14.02 -1.24 -9.76
C THR A 154 -14.58 0.00 -9.07
N ALA A 155 -15.83 -0.02 -8.61
CA ALA A 155 -16.46 1.05 -7.85
C ALA A 155 -15.70 1.34 -6.54
N THR A 156 -15.27 0.30 -5.84
CA THR A 156 -14.44 0.43 -4.63
C THR A 156 -13.11 1.12 -4.95
N ASN A 157 -12.43 0.73 -6.04
CA ASN A 157 -11.18 1.35 -6.48
C ASN A 157 -11.36 2.81 -6.93
N ILE A 158 -12.48 3.15 -7.59
CA ILE A 158 -12.86 4.55 -7.86
C ILE A 158 -13.00 5.33 -6.55
N GLY A 159 -13.68 4.73 -5.57
CA GLY A 159 -13.79 5.27 -4.21
C GLY A 159 -12.41 5.56 -3.61
N ARG A 160 -11.48 4.60 -3.64
CA ARG A 160 -10.10 4.78 -3.15
C ARG A 160 -9.41 5.97 -3.79
N ALA A 161 -9.48 6.09 -5.12
CA ALA A 161 -8.87 7.21 -5.83
C ALA A 161 -9.49 8.56 -5.38
N LEU A 162 -10.82 8.66 -5.35
CA LEU A 162 -11.53 9.86 -4.90
C LEU A 162 -11.21 10.20 -3.44
N GLY A 163 -11.12 9.20 -2.57
CA GLY A 163 -10.78 9.35 -1.16
C GLY A 163 -9.43 10.02 -0.96
N THR A 164 -8.40 9.54 -1.67
CA THR A 164 -7.05 10.13 -1.60
C THR A 164 -7.05 11.62 -1.93
N PHE A 165 -7.81 12.06 -2.93
CA PHE A 165 -7.90 13.48 -3.29
C PHE A 165 -8.76 14.28 -2.30
N LEU A 166 -10.02 13.85 -2.11
CA LEU A 166 -11.02 14.64 -1.38
C LEU A 166 -10.74 14.67 0.12
N LEU A 167 -10.51 13.51 0.73
CA LEU A 167 -10.23 13.43 2.15
C LEU A 167 -8.78 13.84 2.46
N GLY A 168 -7.86 13.70 1.51
CA GLY A 168 -6.50 14.25 1.63
C GLY A 168 -6.51 15.78 1.71
N PHE A 169 -7.22 16.43 0.77
CA PHE A 169 -7.44 17.89 0.83
C PHE A 169 -8.15 18.30 2.13
N LEU A 170 -9.14 17.52 2.56
CA LEU A 170 -9.83 17.76 3.82
C LEU A 170 -8.86 17.65 5.01
N ALA A 171 -7.95 16.68 5.02
CA ALA A 171 -6.99 16.44 6.11
C ALA A 171 -6.03 17.62 6.29
N ASP A 172 -5.67 18.28 5.20
CA ASP A 172 -4.87 19.51 5.26
C ASP A 172 -5.67 20.72 5.75
N LYS A 173 -7.00 20.73 5.55
CA LYS A 173 -7.87 21.84 5.98
C LYS A 173 -8.37 21.73 7.42
N ILE A 174 -8.79 20.55 7.86
CA ILE A 174 -9.43 20.34 9.17
C ILE A 174 -8.55 19.59 10.18
N GLY A 175 -7.43 19.01 9.72
CA GLY A 175 -6.53 18.21 10.54
C GLY A 175 -6.62 16.72 10.20
N ARG A 176 -5.61 15.97 10.66
CA ARG A 176 -5.40 14.57 10.31
C ARG A 176 -6.28 13.67 11.19
N LYS A 177 -6.44 14.02 12.47
CA LYS A 177 -7.30 13.27 13.41
C LYS A 177 -8.80 13.31 13.03
N PRO A 178 -9.42 14.46 12.69
CA PRO A 178 -10.82 14.49 12.23
C PRO A 178 -11.04 13.67 10.97
N VAL A 179 -10.13 13.73 9.99
CA VAL A 179 -10.26 12.91 8.78
C VAL A 179 -10.10 11.43 9.09
N PHE A 180 -9.17 11.05 9.97
CA PHE A 180 -9.08 9.67 10.47
C PHE A 180 -10.38 9.19 11.13
N ILE A 181 -11.07 10.05 11.91
CA ILE A 181 -12.38 9.70 12.49
C ILE A 181 -13.44 9.53 11.39
N ILE A 182 -13.46 10.41 10.39
CA ILE A 182 -14.38 10.30 9.24
C ILE A 182 -14.16 8.97 8.50
N THR A 183 -12.91 8.60 8.21
CA THR A 183 -12.61 7.34 7.52
C THR A 183 -12.99 6.14 8.37
N LEU A 184 -12.79 6.19 9.69
CA LEU A 184 -13.21 5.13 10.61
C LEU A 184 -14.74 4.96 10.65
N VAL A 185 -15.51 6.05 10.62
CA VAL A 185 -16.99 5.99 10.53
C VAL A 185 -17.45 5.44 9.18
N LEU A 186 -16.81 5.86 8.08
CA LEU A 186 -17.10 5.32 6.75
C LEU A 186 -16.82 3.80 6.67
N TYR A 187 -15.74 3.33 7.30
CA TYR A 187 -15.40 1.91 7.32
C TYR A 187 -16.29 1.06 8.22
N SER A 188 -16.73 1.58 9.35
CA SER A 188 -17.61 0.85 10.27
C SER A 188 -19.07 0.95 9.82
N VAL A 189 -19.66 2.15 9.96
CA VAL A 189 -21.07 2.41 9.67
C VAL A 189 -21.34 2.29 8.17
N GLY A 190 -20.51 2.92 7.33
CA GLY A 190 -20.70 2.87 5.88
C GLY A 190 -20.65 1.43 5.34
N ARG A 191 -19.75 0.60 5.86
CA ARG A 191 -19.66 -0.82 5.47
C ARG A 191 -20.83 -1.65 6.01
N ALA A 192 -21.31 -1.38 7.22
CA ALA A 192 -22.49 -2.04 7.76
C ALA A 192 -23.75 -1.75 6.92
N VAL A 193 -23.94 -0.49 6.53
CA VAL A 193 -25.02 -0.06 5.62
C VAL A 193 -24.84 -0.72 4.24
N SER A 194 -23.61 -0.77 3.72
CA SER A 194 -23.28 -1.47 2.47
C SER A 194 -23.69 -2.95 2.53
N LEU A 195 -23.35 -3.69 3.59
CA LEU A 195 -23.73 -5.10 3.74
C LEU A 195 -25.25 -5.29 3.77
N TYR A 196 -25.99 -4.43 4.46
CA TYR A 196 -27.45 -4.52 4.53
C TYR A 196 -28.12 -4.37 3.15
N PHE A 197 -27.61 -3.43 2.33
CA PHE A 197 -28.14 -3.17 0.98
C PHE A 197 -27.51 -4.05 -0.11
N ALA A 198 -26.80 -5.12 0.22
CA ALA A 198 -26.13 -5.99 -0.76
C ALA A 198 -27.09 -6.63 -1.79
N HIS A 199 -28.38 -6.81 -1.46
CA HIS A 199 -29.42 -7.30 -2.37
C HIS A 199 -29.71 -6.37 -3.55
N HIS A 200 -29.39 -5.08 -3.43
CA HIS A 200 -29.57 -4.09 -4.49
C HIS A 200 -28.22 -3.65 -5.05
N VAL A 201 -27.80 -4.28 -6.15
CA VAL A 201 -26.45 -4.09 -6.75
C VAL A 201 -26.08 -2.62 -6.97
N TRP A 202 -26.99 -1.77 -7.45
CA TRP A 202 -26.72 -0.35 -7.70
C TRP A 202 -26.46 0.45 -6.43
N ILE A 203 -27.24 0.20 -5.38
CA ILE A 203 -27.05 0.84 -4.06
C ILE A 203 -25.76 0.31 -3.44
N PHE A 204 -25.52 -1.00 -3.51
CA PHE A 204 -24.31 -1.63 -3.02
C PHE A 204 -23.04 -1.08 -3.70
N MET A 205 -23.08 -0.87 -5.01
CA MET A 205 -21.98 -0.23 -5.76
C MET A 205 -21.74 1.21 -5.31
N LEU A 206 -22.79 2.03 -5.20
CA LEU A 206 -22.65 3.41 -4.71
C LEU A 206 -22.05 3.46 -3.30
N LEU A 207 -22.53 2.61 -2.40
CA LEU A 207 -22.00 2.50 -1.04
C LEU A 207 -20.56 1.99 -1.04
N SER A 208 -20.19 1.10 -1.97
CA SER A 208 -18.82 0.61 -2.13
C SER A 208 -17.85 1.73 -2.57
N VAL A 209 -18.30 2.68 -3.39
CA VAL A 209 -17.52 3.92 -3.68
C VAL A 209 -17.30 4.69 -2.37
N VAL A 210 -18.38 4.94 -1.61
CA VAL A 210 -18.32 5.73 -0.37
C VAL A 210 -17.41 5.10 0.68
N THR A 211 -17.52 3.78 0.90
CA THR A 211 -16.63 3.07 1.82
C THR A 211 -15.21 2.96 1.28
N GLY A 212 -15.04 2.82 -0.04
CA GLY A 212 -13.74 2.77 -0.69
C GLY A 212 -12.91 4.04 -0.49
N MET A 213 -13.55 5.21 -0.36
CA MET A 213 -12.88 6.48 -0.06
C MET A 213 -12.10 6.46 1.26
N ALA A 214 -12.56 5.67 2.24
CA ALA A 214 -11.93 5.62 3.55
C ALA A 214 -10.55 4.97 3.53
N ALA A 215 -10.32 4.01 2.63
CA ALA A 215 -9.20 3.09 2.71
C ALA A 215 -7.82 3.73 2.72
N PRO A 216 -7.41 4.47 1.67
CA PRO A 216 -6.07 5.05 1.65
C PRO A 216 -5.86 6.09 2.76
N MET A 217 -6.91 6.83 3.12
CA MET A 217 -6.82 7.98 4.03
C MET A 217 -6.83 7.57 5.49
N PHE A 218 -7.38 6.41 5.83
CA PHE A 218 -7.23 5.82 7.15
C PHE A 218 -5.76 5.58 7.47
N ALA A 219 -5.05 4.83 6.62
CA ALA A 219 -3.64 4.50 6.82
C ALA A 219 -2.74 5.74 6.74
N ILE A 220 -2.94 6.59 5.72
CA ILE A 220 -2.13 7.79 5.53
C ILE A 220 -2.27 8.74 6.73
N SER A 221 -3.49 9.04 7.19
CA SER A 221 -3.68 9.98 8.30
C SER A 221 -3.02 9.48 9.60
N ALA A 222 -3.19 8.20 9.94
CA ALA A 222 -2.59 7.63 11.15
C ALA A 222 -1.06 7.60 11.07
N ASN A 223 -0.50 7.12 9.95
CA ASN A 223 0.95 7.04 9.77
C ASN A 223 1.60 8.43 9.72
N THR A 224 0.96 9.41 9.09
CA THR A 224 1.43 10.80 9.08
C THR A 224 1.51 11.36 10.49
N ILE A 225 0.50 11.17 11.34
CA ILE A 225 0.54 11.61 12.74
C ILE A 225 1.74 10.99 13.47
N GLY A 226 1.96 9.68 13.31
CA GLY A 226 3.10 8.99 13.93
C GLY A 226 4.47 9.52 13.50
N VAL A 227 4.61 9.76 12.20
CA VAL A 227 5.83 10.31 11.59
C VAL A 227 6.08 11.75 12.05
N GLU A 228 5.04 12.55 12.23
CA GLU A 228 5.13 13.93 12.69
C GLU A 228 5.41 14.05 14.19
N LEU A 229 5.12 13.01 14.97
CA LEU A 229 5.46 12.88 16.40
C LEU A 229 6.88 12.33 16.64
N SER A 230 7.58 11.93 15.57
CA SER A 230 8.83 11.18 15.65
C SER A 230 9.98 11.87 14.91
N GLY A 231 11.20 11.63 15.38
CA GLY A 231 12.42 12.14 14.73
C GLY A 231 12.66 11.54 13.35
N LYS A 232 13.48 12.23 12.55
CA LYS A 232 13.81 11.87 11.16
C LYS A 232 14.26 10.41 11.02
N ASP A 233 15.11 9.93 11.93
CA ASP A 233 15.68 8.57 11.90
C ASP A 233 14.64 7.46 12.18
N TYR A 234 13.55 7.79 12.86
CA TYR A 234 12.51 6.81 13.21
C TYR A 234 11.42 6.66 12.14
N ARG A 235 11.32 7.62 11.22
CA ARG A 235 10.24 7.66 10.21
C ARG A 235 10.25 6.42 9.31
N ALA A 236 11.44 6.00 8.88
CA ALA A 236 11.62 4.80 8.05
C ALA A 236 11.17 3.53 8.79
N TRP A 237 11.40 3.46 10.10
CA TRP A 237 10.93 2.35 10.94
C TRP A 237 9.41 2.32 11.05
N ILE A 238 8.76 3.47 11.23
CA ILE A 238 7.30 3.57 11.29
C ILE A 238 6.67 3.01 10.00
N TYR A 239 7.10 3.48 8.84
CA TYR A 239 6.56 2.98 7.56
C TYR A 239 6.81 1.48 7.36
N SER A 240 8.02 1.00 7.70
CA SER A 240 8.36 -0.42 7.55
C SER A 240 7.50 -1.31 8.44
N PHE A 241 7.38 -1.01 9.73
CA PHE A 241 6.62 -1.84 10.67
C PHE A 241 5.11 -1.77 10.41
N THR A 242 4.59 -0.58 10.08
CA THR A 242 3.16 -0.43 9.76
C THR A 242 2.80 -1.17 8.47
N TRP A 243 3.67 -1.20 7.47
CA TRP A 243 3.48 -2.05 6.29
C TRP A 243 3.50 -3.55 6.63
N MET A 244 4.41 -4.00 7.50
CA MET A 244 4.39 -5.39 7.97
C MET A 244 3.10 -5.72 8.73
N ALA A 245 2.58 -4.78 9.52
CA ALA A 245 1.29 -4.93 10.20
C ALA A 245 0.11 -5.00 9.20
N VAL A 246 0.16 -4.23 8.11
CA VAL A 246 -0.80 -4.37 6.99
C VAL A 246 -0.76 -5.80 6.44
N VAL A 247 0.42 -6.34 6.15
CA VAL A 247 0.59 -7.72 5.63
C VAL A 247 0.03 -8.77 6.59
N VAL A 248 0.25 -8.61 7.90
CA VAL A 248 -0.35 -9.48 8.93
C VAL A 248 -1.87 -9.42 8.87
N GLY A 249 -2.45 -8.21 8.80
CA GLY A 249 -3.90 -8.04 8.65
C GLY A 249 -4.44 -8.70 7.38
N LEU A 250 -3.75 -8.55 6.26
CA LEU A 250 -4.10 -9.20 4.99
C LEU A 250 -4.05 -10.73 5.07
N ALA A 251 -3.09 -11.29 5.80
CA ALA A 251 -2.95 -12.72 6.01
C ALA A 251 -4.02 -13.28 6.98
N ILE A 252 -4.56 -12.47 7.89
CA ILE A 252 -5.65 -12.86 8.79
C ILE A 252 -6.99 -13.00 8.04
N VAL A 253 -7.27 -12.15 7.05
CA VAL A 253 -8.56 -12.18 6.30
C VAL A 253 -8.89 -13.55 5.68
N PRO A 254 -8.02 -14.22 4.90
CA PRO A 254 -8.33 -15.54 4.35
C PRO A 254 -8.54 -16.61 5.44
N VAL A 255 -7.88 -16.48 6.59
CA VAL A 255 -8.08 -17.39 7.73
C VAL A 255 -9.47 -17.19 8.33
N LEU A 256 -9.90 -15.93 8.53
CA LEU A 256 -11.26 -15.63 8.99
C LEU A 256 -12.32 -16.11 7.99
N ALA A 257 -12.07 -15.91 6.70
CA ALA A 257 -12.98 -16.34 5.64
C ALA A 257 -13.11 -17.87 5.58
N TYR A 258 -12.04 -18.61 5.88
CA TYR A 258 -12.07 -20.07 6.00
C TYR A 258 -12.84 -20.54 7.25
N LEU A 259 -12.68 -19.84 8.39
CA LEU A 259 -13.34 -20.20 9.65
C LEU A 259 -14.82 -19.78 9.71
N VAL A 260 -15.23 -18.77 8.94
CA VAL A 260 -16.59 -18.23 8.94
C VAL A 260 -17.22 -18.45 7.55
N PRO A 261 -17.85 -19.62 7.32
CA PRO A 261 -18.40 -20.06 6.04
C PRO A 261 -19.67 -19.30 5.55
N ASN A 262 -19.82 -18.03 5.92
CA ASN A 262 -20.98 -17.21 5.56
C ASN A 262 -20.55 -15.76 5.35
N TRP A 263 -20.78 -15.21 4.16
CA TRP A 263 -20.36 -13.85 3.82
C TRP A 263 -20.98 -12.77 4.72
N PHE A 264 -22.25 -12.90 5.09
CA PHE A 264 -22.91 -11.88 5.90
C PHE A 264 -22.31 -11.83 7.31
N ILE A 265 -22.09 -13.00 7.92
CA ILE A 265 -21.44 -13.11 9.24
C ILE A 265 -19.98 -12.66 9.16
N LEU A 266 -19.23 -13.09 8.14
CA LEU A 266 -17.85 -12.65 7.91
C LEU A 266 -17.76 -11.13 7.76
N GLY A 267 -18.72 -10.52 7.06
CA GLY A 267 -18.86 -9.07 6.94
C GLY A 267 -18.97 -8.39 8.30
N TRP A 268 -19.84 -8.87 9.19
CA TRP A 268 -19.97 -8.34 10.54
C TRP A 268 -18.73 -8.59 11.41
N VAL A 269 -18.09 -9.76 11.31
CA VAL A 269 -16.86 -10.07 12.03
C VAL A 269 -15.74 -9.11 11.64
N THR A 270 -15.53 -8.89 10.34
CA THR A 270 -14.51 -7.94 9.85
C THR A 270 -14.81 -6.50 10.27
N ILE A 271 -16.08 -6.09 10.27
CA ILE A 271 -16.50 -4.76 10.76
C ILE A 271 -16.22 -4.62 12.26
N LEU A 272 -16.56 -5.63 13.06
CA LEU A 272 -16.35 -5.63 14.51
C LEU A 272 -14.86 -5.54 14.85
N MET A 273 -14.03 -6.37 14.21
CA MET A 273 -12.58 -6.35 14.40
C MET A 273 -11.98 -5.00 14.03
N GLY A 274 -12.38 -4.46 12.88
CA GLY A 274 -11.90 -3.16 12.46
C GLY A 274 -12.36 -2.03 13.38
N SER A 275 -13.58 -2.12 13.92
CA SER A 275 -14.15 -1.15 14.87
C SER A 275 -13.43 -1.13 16.22
N LEU A 276 -12.57 -2.11 16.53
CA LEU A 276 -11.66 -2.03 17.69
C LEU A 276 -10.72 -0.82 17.61
N SER A 277 -10.52 -0.26 16.42
CA SER A 277 -9.81 1.02 16.22
C SER A 277 -10.41 2.19 17.02
N TYR A 278 -11.72 2.16 17.33
CA TYR A 278 -12.35 3.18 18.19
C TYR A 278 -11.76 3.19 19.60
N LEU A 279 -11.36 2.02 20.12
CA LEU A 279 -10.76 1.92 21.44
C LEU A 279 -9.45 2.70 21.50
N LEU A 280 -8.71 2.79 20.38
CA LEU A 280 -7.40 3.45 20.30
C LEU A 280 -7.49 4.98 20.15
N LEU A 281 -8.67 5.51 19.80
CA LEU A 281 -8.88 6.93 19.49
C LEU A 281 -8.48 7.92 20.63
N PRO A 282 -8.68 7.62 21.92
CA PRO A 282 -8.30 8.53 23.01
C PRO A 282 -6.80 8.84 23.04
N TRP A 283 -5.94 7.91 22.61
CA TRP A 283 -4.48 8.08 22.63
C TRP A 283 -3.91 8.68 21.34
N ILE A 284 -4.74 8.94 20.33
CA ILE A 284 -4.31 9.57 19.08
C ILE A 284 -4.42 11.09 19.24
N PRO A 285 -3.31 11.85 19.30
CA PRO A 285 -3.37 13.30 19.30
C PRO A 285 -3.65 13.82 17.87
N GLU A 286 -3.91 15.12 17.75
CA GLU A 286 -3.81 15.76 16.44
C GLU A 286 -2.35 15.97 16.07
N SER A 287 -2.06 16.03 14.77
CA SER A 287 -0.74 16.34 14.22
C SER A 287 -0.16 17.64 14.80
N PRO A 288 0.99 17.57 15.51
CA PRO A 288 1.67 18.77 16.02
C PRO A 288 2.12 19.72 14.91
N ARG A 289 2.60 19.17 13.79
CA ARG A 289 3.05 19.96 12.63
C ARG A 289 1.89 20.66 11.94
N TRP A 290 0.75 19.99 11.78
CA TRP A 290 -0.45 20.62 11.25
C TRP A 290 -0.90 21.77 12.14
N LEU A 291 -1.01 21.51 13.46
CA LEU A 291 -1.42 22.52 14.44
C LEU A 291 -0.50 23.74 14.40
N LEU A 292 0.81 23.52 14.29
CA LEU A 292 1.80 24.59 14.11
C LEU A 292 1.54 25.38 12.82
N SER A 293 1.29 24.69 11.70
CA SER A 293 1.04 25.34 10.41
C SER A 293 -0.25 26.18 10.35
N VAL A 294 -1.20 25.93 11.27
CA VAL A 294 -2.45 26.69 11.42
C VAL A 294 -2.34 27.74 12.54
N GLY A 295 -1.17 27.87 13.18
CA GLY A 295 -0.88 28.84 14.24
C GLY A 295 -1.46 28.50 15.61
N LYS A 296 -1.79 27.22 15.87
CA LYS A 296 -2.33 26.75 17.17
C LYS A 296 -1.20 26.29 18.11
N ILE A 297 -0.30 27.20 18.43
CA ILE A 297 0.96 26.90 19.13
C ILE A 297 0.71 26.33 20.53
N GLU A 298 -0.27 26.85 21.27
CA GLU A 298 -0.54 26.44 22.66
C GLU A 298 -0.93 24.97 22.74
N LYS A 299 -1.68 24.47 21.75
CA LYS A 299 -2.05 23.05 21.66
C LYS A 299 -0.85 22.16 21.34
N VAL A 300 0.05 22.64 20.50
CA VAL A 300 1.30 21.93 20.20
C VAL A 300 2.15 21.80 21.46
N GLN A 301 2.27 22.89 22.21
CA GLN A 301 3.00 22.92 23.48
C GLN A 301 2.41 21.92 24.48
N GLU A 302 1.07 21.85 24.61
CA GLU A 302 0.41 20.86 25.49
C GLU A 302 0.73 19.41 25.10
N ILE A 303 0.67 19.09 23.81
CA ILE A 303 1.01 17.75 23.30
C ILE A 303 2.48 17.43 23.61
N LEU A 304 3.40 18.34 23.30
CA LEU A 304 4.83 18.14 23.54
C LEU A 304 5.19 18.03 25.02
N LYS A 305 4.52 18.78 25.90
CA LYS A 305 4.67 18.63 27.36
C LYS A 305 4.25 17.23 27.83
N ASN A 306 3.15 16.70 27.31
CA ASN A 306 2.70 15.35 27.65
C ASN A 306 3.71 14.29 27.16
N ILE A 307 4.26 14.46 25.96
CA ILE A 307 5.32 13.59 25.44
C ILE A 307 6.59 13.70 26.30
N ALA A 308 6.99 14.91 26.68
CA ALA A 308 8.17 15.14 27.52
C ALA A 308 8.02 14.48 28.90
N LYS A 309 6.83 14.53 29.50
CA LYS A 309 6.52 13.81 30.75
C LYS A 309 6.67 12.29 30.59
N TRP A 310 6.11 11.71 29.53
CA TRP A 310 6.24 10.27 29.23
C TRP A 310 7.68 9.83 28.98
N ASN A 311 8.46 10.72 28.35
CA ASN A 311 9.84 10.45 28.00
C ASN A 311 10.84 10.78 29.12
N GLY A 312 10.40 11.35 30.25
CA GLY A 312 11.27 11.79 31.34
C GLY A 312 12.19 12.96 30.96
N THR A 313 11.75 13.80 30.03
CA THR A 313 12.51 14.95 29.50
C THR A 313 11.87 16.30 29.84
N SER A 314 10.88 16.32 30.74
CA SER A 314 10.19 17.54 31.20
C SER A 314 11.14 18.61 31.72
N ASP A 315 12.25 18.20 32.34
CA ASP A 315 13.18 19.12 33.01
C ASP A 315 14.22 19.70 32.04
N LYS A 316 14.25 19.24 30.78
CA LYS A 316 15.24 19.65 29.77
C LYS A 316 14.93 20.97 29.09
N ILE A 317 13.68 21.41 29.13
CA ILE A 317 13.22 22.62 28.45
C ILE A 317 12.16 23.29 29.28
N SER A 318 12.31 24.60 29.51
CA SER A 318 11.28 25.36 30.21
C SER A 318 10.05 25.56 29.33
N ASP A 319 8.89 25.78 29.94
CA ASP A 319 7.65 26.03 29.21
C ASP A 319 7.76 27.26 28.29
N GLU A 320 8.41 28.33 28.77
CA GLU A 320 8.61 29.58 28.02
C GLU A 320 9.56 29.37 26.85
N GLU A 321 10.67 28.67 27.06
CA GLU A 321 11.65 28.33 26.01
C GLU A 321 11.03 27.46 24.92
N MET A 322 10.22 26.46 25.29
CA MET A 322 9.49 25.64 24.31
C MET A 322 8.53 26.48 23.47
N LEU A 323 7.82 27.44 24.09
CA LEU A 323 6.89 28.30 23.37
C LEU A 323 7.62 29.22 22.38
N GLU A 324 8.76 29.76 22.76
CA GLU A 324 9.60 30.59 21.89
C GLU A 324 10.13 29.80 20.68
N MET A 325 10.68 28.60 20.91
CA MET A 325 11.14 27.73 19.83
C MET A 325 10.02 27.34 18.86
N LEU A 326 8.81 27.10 19.37
CA LEU A 326 7.66 26.80 18.52
C LEU A 326 7.24 27.99 17.66
N ARG A 327 7.28 29.22 18.21
CA ARG A 327 7.03 30.44 17.44
C ARG A 327 8.05 30.62 16.32
N GLU A 328 9.33 30.42 16.61
CA GLU A 328 10.39 30.48 15.60
C GLU A 328 10.16 29.46 14.48
N ALA A 329 9.83 28.20 14.85
CA ALA A 329 9.53 27.13 13.90
C ALA A 329 8.29 27.42 13.03
N GLU A 330 7.24 28.05 13.58
CA GLU A 330 6.08 28.49 12.79
C GLU A 330 6.49 29.54 11.74
N THR A 331 7.22 30.58 12.14
CA THR A 331 7.72 31.60 11.20
C THR A 331 8.56 30.98 10.10
N TYR A 332 9.47 30.06 10.46
CA TYR A 332 10.30 29.36 9.50
C TYR A 332 9.48 28.56 8.49
N GLN A 333 8.48 27.78 8.94
CA GLN A 333 7.58 27.04 8.03
C GLN A 333 6.79 27.96 7.10
N ARG A 334 6.31 29.11 7.60
CA ARG A 334 5.57 30.08 6.82
C ARG A 334 6.43 30.73 5.73
N GLU A 335 7.68 31.07 6.06
CA GLU A 335 8.65 31.59 5.09
C GLU A 335 8.99 30.56 4.01
N GLN A 336 9.16 29.29 4.38
CA GLN A 336 9.42 28.24 3.39
C GLN A 336 8.26 28.08 2.40
N LYS A 337 7.01 28.02 2.90
CA LYS A 337 5.81 27.96 2.03
C LYS A 337 5.71 29.13 1.05
N LEU A 338 6.15 30.32 1.45
CA LEU A 338 6.15 31.51 0.58
C LEU A 338 7.25 31.47 -0.49
N ARG A 339 8.43 30.90 -0.17
CA ARG A 339 9.56 30.77 -1.11
C ARG A 339 9.33 29.67 -2.13
N GLU A 340 8.79 28.54 -1.70
CA GLU A 340 8.52 27.38 -2.55
C GLU A 340 7.13 27.51 -3.19
N GLY A 341 7.00 28.25 -4.30
CA GLY A 341 5.71 28.28 -5.02
C GLY A 341 5.26 26.87 -5.44
N GLU A 342 4.31 26.29 -4.72
CA GLU A 342 3.96 24.86 -4.59
C GLU A 342 3.26 24.22 -5.81
N SER A 343 3.62 24.57 -7.05
CA SER A 343 2.98 23.91 -8.21
C SER A 343 3.74 22.65 -8.64
N VAL A 344 3.07 21.50 -8.58
CA VAL A 344 3.52 20.20 -9.14
C VAL A 344 3.94 20.36 -10.61
N LEU A 345 3.31 21.29 -11.34
CA LEU A 345 3.57 21.57 -12.75
C LEU A 345 5.02 22.02 -13.00
N LYS A 346 5.73 22.55 -12.00
CA LYS A 346 7.14 22.93 -12.12
C LYS A 346 8.06 21.73 -12.41
N LEU A 347 7.69 20.51 -12.02
CA LEU A 347 8.42 19.27 -12.41
C LEU A 347 8.48 19.08 -13.92
N PHE A 348 7.49 19.62 -14.65
CA PHE A 348 7.41 19.54 -16.11
C PHE A 348 8.09 20.73 -16.81
N SER A 349 8.64 21.68 -16.06
CA SER A 349 9.34 22.84 -16.62
C SER A 349 10.71 22.48 -17.22
N ASN A 350 11.39 21.48 -16.66
CA ASN A 350 12.68 21.00 -17.19
C ASN A 350 12.46 19.68 -17.94
N ARG A 351 12.84 19.63 -19.23
CA ARG A 351 12.61 18.46 -20.10
C ARG A 351 13.17 17.15 -19.53
N THR A 352 14.36 17.17 -18.92
CA THR A 352 14.98 15.96 -18.38
C THR A 352 14.24 15.47 -17.13
N VAL A 353 13.86 16.37 -16.23
CA VAL A 353 13.08 16.05 -15.03
C VAL A 353 11.69 15.57 -15.43
N ALA A 354 11.06 16.20 -16.42
CA ALA A 354 9.76 15.79 -16.95
C ALA A 354 9.79 14.34 -17.48
N ILE A 355 10.76 14.01 -18.34
CA ILE A 355 10.92 12.64 -18.87
C ILE A 355 11.12 11.63 -17.74
N ARG A 356 11.95 11.94 -16.74
CA ARG A 356 12.18 11.06 -15.59
C ARG A 356 10.91 10.87 -14.75
N THR A 357 10.18 11.96 -14.53
CA THR A 357 8.88 11.93 -13.83
C THR A 357 7.91 11.00 -14.54
N LEU A 358 7.82 11.09 -15.88
CA LEU A 358 6.97 10.20 -16.69
C LEU A 358 7.43 8.74 -16.63
N ILE A 359 8.74 8.47 -16.73
CA ILE A 359 9.28 7.10 -16.66
C ILE A 359 9.02 6.48 -15.28
N ILE A 360 9.31 7.20 -14.19
CA ILE A 360 9.06 6.73 -12.82
C ILE A 360 7.56 6.48 -12.61
N THR A 361 6.71 7.43 -13.04
CA THR A 361 5.25 7.29 -12.92
C THR A 361 4.75 6.07 -13.69
N PHE A 362 5.24 5.85 -14.92
CA PHE A 362 4.88 4.69 -15.73
C PHE A 362 5.35 3.37 -15.08
N ALA A 363 6.58 3.31 -14.59
CA ALA A 363 7.09 2.14 -13.87
C ALA A 363 6.27 1.87 -12.59
N TRP A 364 5.86 2.91 -11.88
CA TRP A 364 4.99 2.79 -10.71
C TRP A 364 3.60 2.27 -11.06
N VAL A 365 3.01 2.73 -12.17
CA VAL A 365 1.73 2.22 -12.70
C VAL A 365 1.84 0.74 -13.04
N MET A 366 2.88 0.32 -13.76
CA MET A 366 3.10 -1.10 -14.09
C MET A 366 3.26 -1.95 -12.82
N ASN A 367 4.01 -1.45 -11.84
CA ASN A 367 4.15 -2.07 -10.53
C ASN A 367 2.80 -2.22 -9.82
N GLY A 368 1.98 -1.16 -9.78
CA GLY A 368 0.66 -1.18 -9.14
C GLY A 368 -0.30 -2.17 -9.80
N LEU A 369 -0.40 -2.15 -11.13
CA LEU A 369 -1.26 -3.05 -11.88
C LEU A 369 -0.90 -4.52 -11.64
N VAL A 370 0.39 -4.87 -11.70
CA VAL A 370 0.85 -6.25 -11.48
C VAL A 370 0.71 -6.64 -10.02
N PHE A 371 1.14 -5.80 -9.08
CA PHE A 371 1.09 -6.09 -7.63
C PHE A 371 -0.34 -6.38 -7.15
N HIS A 372 -1.30 -5.50 -7.50
CA HIS A 372 -2.69 -5.67 -7.12
C HIS A 372 -3.41 -6.74 -7.96
N GLY A 373 -3.03 -6.88 -9.23
CA GLY A 373 -3.51 -7.94 -10.12
C GLY A 373 -3.18 -9.34 -9.59
N LEU A 374 -1.94 -9.57 -9.14
CA LEU A 374 -1.53 -10.85 -8.55
C LEU A 374 -2.29 -11.17 -7.26
N ASN A 375 -2.53 -10.18 -6.40
CA ASN A 375 -3.32 -10.37 -5.18
C ASN A 375 -4.74 -10.83 -5.50
N LEU A 376 -5.44 -10.12 -6.39
CA LEU A 376 -6.81 -10.47 -6.75
C LEU A 376 -6.88 -11.78 -7.57
N ASN A 377 -5.93 -12.01 -8.48
CA ASN A 377 -5.89 -13.22 -9.30
C ASN A 377 -5.52 -14.48 -8.50
N SER A 378 -4.91 -14.34 -7.31
CA SER A 378 -4.59 -15.48 -6.45
C SER A 378 -5.83 -16.27 -6.00
N LEU A 379 -7.01 -15.63 -5.99
CA LEU A 379 -8.30 -16.28 -5.71
C LEU A 379 -8.77 -17.20 -6.85
N ASN A 380 -8.30 -16.96 -8.08
CA ASN A 380 -8.62 -17.76 -9.26
C ASN A 380 -7.61 -18.90 -9.52
N LEU A 381 -6.59 -19.04 -8.67
CA LEU A 381 -5.64 -20.14 -8.77
C LEU A 381 -6.31 -21.47 -8.41
N HIS A 382 -5.96 -22.54 -9.12
CA HIS A 382 -6.35 -23.90 -8.76
C HIS A 382 -5.92 -24.26 -7.32
N GLY A 383 -6.65 -25.19 -6.70
CA GLY A 383 -6.43 -25.59 -5.31
C GLY A 383 -7.16 -24.70 -4.30
N HIS A 384 -6.61 -24.58 -3.10
CA HIS A 384 -7.30 -23.91 -1.99
C HIS A 384 -7.09 -22.39 -2.02
N ARG A 385 -8.11 -21.63 -2.45
CA ARG A 385 -8.05 -20.16 -2.64
C ARG A 385 -7.58 -19.36 -1.43
N TYR A 386 -8.03 -19.70 -0.22
CA TYR A 386 -7.60 -19.01 1.00
C TYR A 386 -6.11 -19.19 1.26
N LEU A 387 -5.58 -20.39 0.97
CA LEU A 387 -4.16 -20.69 1.11
C LEU A 387 -3.35 -19.97 0.02
N ASN A 388 -3.85 -19.98 -1.22
CA ASN A 388 -3.22 -19.27 -2.34
C ASN A 388 -3.06 -17.77 -2.05
N PHE A 389 -4.12 -17.12 -1.56
CA PHE A 389 -4.07 -15.71 -1.16
C PHE A 389 -3.11 -15.48 0.00
N PHE A 390 -3.18 -16.32 1.04
CA PHE A 390 -2.29 -16.24 2.21
C PHE A 390 -0.81 -16.33 1.80
N LEU A 391 -0.44 -17.27 0.93
CA LEU A 391 0.93 -17.44 0.45
C LEU A 391 1.42 -16.23 -0.34
N VAL A 392 0.60 -15.71 -1.27
CA VAL A 392 0.93 -14.53 -2.08
C VAL A 392 1.16 -13.31 -1.19
N VAL A 393 0.28 -13.06 -0.22
CA VAL A 393 0.46 -11.94 0.72
C VAL A 393 1.69 -12.15 1.61
N LEU A 394 1.97 -13.38 2.05
CA LEU A 394 3.12 -13.68 2.89
C LEU A 394 4.45 -13.35 2.18
N MET A 395 4.52 -13.48 0.85
CA MET A 395 5.70 -13.12 0.05
C MET A 395 6.05 -11.62 0.11
N GLU A 396 5.14 -10.77 0.58
CA GLU A 396 5.43 -9.34 0.77
C GLU A 396 6.46 -9.10 1.88
N VAL A 397 6.48 -9.93 2.93
CA VAL A 397 7.44 -9.84 4.05
C VAL A 397 8.88 -10.07 3.60
N PRO A 398 9.25 -11.24 3.01
CA PRO A 398 10.61 -11.45 2.53
C PRO A 398 10.93 -10.49 1.38
N GLY A 399 9.96 -10.13 0.53
CA GLY A 399 10.17 -9.18 -0.56
C GLY A 399 10.62 -7.81 -0.03
N GLY A 400 9.95 -7.27 0.99
CA GLY A 400 10.35 -6.02 1.63
C GLY A 400 11.76 -6.10 2.25
N PHE A 401 12.06 -7.20 2.95
CA PHE A 401 13.35 -7.38 3.62
C PHE A 401 14.53 -7.53 2.64
N PHE A 402 14.42 -8.44 1.67
CA PHE A 402 15.51 -8.68 0.70
C PHE A 402 15.64 -7.56 -0.31
N GLY A 403 14.54 -6.90 -0.69
CA GLY A 403 14.57 -5.77 -1.61
C GLY A 403 15.49 -4.66 -1.14
N GLY A 404 15.41 -4.27 0.14
CA GLY A 404 16.28 -3.24 0.72
C GLY A 404 17.76 -3.64 0.68
N ILE A 405 18.08 -4.85 1.17
CA ILE A 405 19.46 -5.36 1.23
C ILE A 405 20.09 -5.44 -0.16
N LEU A 406 19.38 -6.01 -1.13
CA LEU A 406 19.91 -6.22 -2.48
C LEU A 406 20.14 -4.90 -3.21
N THR A 407 19.25 -3.92 -3.02
CA THR A 407 19.32 -2.64 -3.74
C THR A 407 20.34 -1.68 -3.14
N ASP A 408 20.62 -1.81 -1.84
CA ASP A 408 21.78 -1.18 -1.22
C ASP A 408 23.11 -1.76 -1.70
N LYS A 409 23.16 -3.08 -1.91
CA LYS A 409 24.41 -3.76 -2.30
C LYS A 409 24.74 -3.70 -3.79
N PHE A 410 23.75 -3.88 -4.67
CA PHE A 410 23.98 -4.06 -6.11
C PHE A 410 23.52 -2.87 -6.96
N GLY A 411 22.80 -1.94 -6.36
CA GLY A 411 22.33 -0.70 -6.95
C GLY A 411 20.83 -0.66 -7.25
N ARG A 412 20.26 0.53 -7.45
CA ARG A 412 18.80 0.67 -7.59
C ARG A 412 18.36 0.38 -9.02
N ARG A 413 19.09 0.87 -10.03
CA ARG A 413 18.67 0.78 -11.45
C ARG A 413 18.56 -0.65 -11.94
N TRP A 414 19.66 -1.40 -11.88
CA TRP A 414 19.69 -2.76 -12.43
C TRP A 414 18.93 -3.77 -11.58
N MET A 415 18.81 -3.54 -10.27
CA MET A 415 17.92 -4.33 -9.43
C MET A 415 16.46 -4.10 -9.82
N GLN A 416 16.06 -2.87 -10.13
CA GLN A 416 14.70 -2.60 -10.60
C GLN A 416 14.39 -3.34 -11.92
N VAL A 417 15.33 -3.30 -12.87
CA VAL A 417 15.23 -4.06 -14.13
C VAL A 417 15.15 -5.56 -13.86
N LEU A 418 16.01 -6.09 -12.99
CA LEU A 418 16.05 -7.51 -12.64
C LEU A 418 14.74 -7.97 -12.00
N PHE A 419 14.18 -7.21 -11.06
CA PHE A 419 12.96 -7.58 -10.36
C PHE A 419 11.74 -7.58 -11.30
N PHE A 420 11.61 -6.60 -12.18
CA PHE A 420 10.58 -6.64 -13.23
C PHE A 420 10.79 -7.81 -14.20
N LEU A 421 12.03 -8.11 -14.59
CA LEU A 421 12.35 -9.23 -15.47
C LEU A 421 11.95 -10.58 -14.84
N VAL A 422 12.35 -10.81 -13.57
CA VAL A 422 12.00 -12.03 -12.83
C VAL A 422 10.48 -12.14 -12.68
N CYS A 423 9.78 -11.04 -12.37
CA CYS A 423 8.33 -11.02 -12.30
C CYS A 423 7.68 -11.40 -13.64
N GLY A 424 8.14 -10.81 -14.74
CA GLY A 424 7.63 -11.10 -16.09
C GLY A 424 7.86 -12.55 -16.49
N ILE A 425 9.06 -13.09 -16.25
CA ILE A 425 9.37 -14.50 -16.51
C ILE A 425 8.48 -15.42 -15.67
N ALA A 426 8.31 -15.13 -14.39
CA ALA A 426 7.46 -15.91 -13.50
C ALA A 426 5.98 -15.87 -13.93
N CYS A 427 5.46 -14.72 -14.36
CA CYS A 427 4.11 -14.62 -14.93
C CYS A 427 3.98 -15.40 -16.26
N SER A 428 4.99 -15.32 -17.13
CA SER A 428 5.02 -16.12 -18.37
C SER A 428 5.04 -17.64 -18.08
N ALA A 429 5.79 -18.06 -17.07
CA ALA A 429 5.82 -19.45 -16.61
C ALA A 429 4.45 -19.88 -16.05
N ALA A 430 3.82 -19.05 -15.22
CA ALA A 430 2.46 -19.31 -14.72
C ALA A 430 1.45 -19.45 -15.88
N SER A 431 1.55 -18.61 -16.91
CA SER A 431 0.73 -18.73 -18.12
C SER A 431 1.00 -20.03 -18.87
N TYR A 432 2.26 -20.43 -19.03
CA TYR A 432 2.65 -21.64 -19.75
C TYR A 432 2.13 -22.90 -19.05
N PHE A 433 2.33 -23.01 -17.73
CA PHE A 433 1.83 -24.15 -16.95
C PHE A 433 0.30 -24.17 -16.93
N SER A 434 -0.35 -23.01 -16.81
CA SER A 434 -1.82 -22.92 -16.91
C SER A 434 -2.38 -23.31 -18.29
N ALA A 435 -1.57 -23.22 -19.35
CA ALA A 435 -1.99 -23.59 -20.70
C ALA A 435 -1.85 -25.11 -20.99
N ILE A 436 -0.85 -25.75 -20.39
CA ILE A 436 -0.48 -27.14 -20.67
C ILE A 436 -1.05 -28.11 -19.66
N GLY A 437 -1.21 -27.69 -18.40
CA GLY A 437 -1.78 -28.53 -17.37
C GLY A 437 -3.28 -28.70 -17.52
N SER A 438 -3.75 -29.93 -17.44
CA SER A 438 -5.14 -30.21 -17.06
C SER A 438 -5.35 -29.83 -15.58
N VAL A 439 -6.58 -29.46 -15.21
CA VAL A 439 -6.96 -29.11 -13.83
C VAL A 439 -6.59 -30.20 -12.82
N ASP A 440 -6.59 -31.46 -13.25
CA ASP A 440 -6.25 -32.64 -12.43
C ASP A 440 -4.74 -32.91 -12.30
N ASP A 441 -3.87 -32.19 -13.02
CA ASP A 441 -2.42 -32.37 -12.87
C ASP A 441 -1.89 -31.54 -11.68
N THR A 442 -1.58 -32.26 -10.61
CA THR A 442 -0.99 -31.71 -9.38
C THR A 442 0.34 -31.00 -9.65
N THR A 443 1.11 -31.46 -10.65
CA THR A 443 2.43 -30.89 -10.99
C THR A 443 2.27 -29.50 -11.63
N SER A 444 1.36 -29.37 -12.59
CA SER A 444 1.06 -28.07 -13.20
C SER A 444 0.50 -27.08 -12.18
N THR A 445 -0.47 -27.50 -11.37
CA THR A 445 -1.06 -26.64 -10.32
C THR A 445 -0.01 -26.09 -9.36
N LEU A 446 0.88 -26.96 -8.86
CA LEU A 446 1.97 -26.53 -7.99
C LEU A 446 2.93 -25.57 -8.69
N SER A 447 3.24 -25.82 -9.97
CA SER A 447 4.12 -24.97 -10.78
C SER A 447 3.55 -23.57 -10.99
N VAL A 448 2.23 -23.45 -11.20
CA VAL A 448 1.54 -22.14 -11.27
C VAL A 448 1.62 -21.41 -9.93
N ILE A 449 1.36 -22.10 -8.81
CA ILE A 449 1.42 -21.50 -7.46
C ILE A 449 2.84 -21.01 -7.14
N ILE A 450 3.87 -21.81 -7.42
CA ILE A 450 5.28 -21.41 -7.22
C ILE A 450 5.61 -20.18 -8.08
N SER A 451 5.19 -20.20 -9.36
CA SER A 451 5.42 -19.09 -10.28
C SER A 451 4.71 -17.81 -9.83
N ALA A 452 3.47 -17.91 -9.34
CA ALA A 452 2.71 -16.78 -8.80
C ALA A 452 3.39 -16.16 -7.57
N ASN A 453 3.88 -16.99 -6.64
CA ASN A 453 4.58 -16.53 -5.46
C ASN A 453 5.94 -15.90 -5.79
N LEU A 454 6.68 -16.46 -6.76
CA LEU A 454 7.92 -15.87 -7.25
C LEU A 454 7.68 -14.51 -7.93
N ALA A 455 6.62 -14.40 -8.75
CA ALA A 455 6.22 -13.13 -9.36
C ALA A 455 5.88 -12.09 -8.29
N LYS A 456 5.11 -12.49 -7.27
CA LYS A 456 4.73 -11.63 -6.15
C LYS A 456 5.93 -11.17 -5.32
N PHE A 457 6.86 -12.06 -5.02
CA PHE A 457 8.10 -11.74 -4.33
C PHE A 457 8.92 -10.71 -5.12
N ALA A 458 9.11 -10.93 -6.42
CA ALA A 458 9.86 -10.05 -7.30
C ALA A 458 9.22 -8.66 -7.47
N ILE A 459 7.90 -8.60 -7.71
CA ILE A 459 7.21 -7.31 -7.85
C ILE A 459 7.17 -6.53 -6.54
N THR A 460 7.10 -7.19 -5.38
CA THR A 460 7.20 -6.52 -4.07
C THR A 460 8.55 -5.84 -3.90
N MET A 461 9.65 -6.52 -4.26
CA MET A 461 10.98 -5.89 -4.26
C MET A 461 11.03 -4.71 -5.22
N SER A 462 10.44 -4.83 -6.42
CA SER A 462 10.38 -3.73 -7.39
C SER A 462 9.61 -2.51 -6.88
N PHE A 463 8.53 -2.76 -6.13
CA PHE A 463 7.72 -1.71 -5.50
C PHE A 463 8.55 -0.93 -4.46
N LEU A 464 9.35 -1.61 -3.64
CA LEU A 464 10.23 -0.94 -2.68
C LEU A 464 11.28 -0.05 -3.39
N VAL A 465 11.88 -0.55 -4.46
CA VAL A 465 12.92 0.18 -5.19
C VAL A 465 12.36 1.42 -5.87
N ILE A 466 11.15 1.38 -6.45
CA ILE A 466 10.57 2.56 -7.09
C ILE A 466 10.30 3.68 -6.08
N TYR A 467 9.90 3.34 -4.84
CA TYR A 467 9.77 4.33 -3.76
C TYR A 467 11.11 4.99 -3.45
N ILE A 468 12.18 4.20 -3.29
CA ILE A 468 13.52 4.71 -3.02
C ILE A 468 13.98 5.61 -4.18
N GLN A 469 13.87 5.13 -5.42
CA GLN A 469 14.27 5.88 -6.61
C GLN A 469 13.50 7.19 -6.76
N ALA A 470 12.20 7.21 -6.48
CA ALA A 470 11.43 8.45 -6.51
C ALA A 470 11.98 9.47 -5.50
N THR A 471 12.31 9.03 -4.28
CA THR A 471 12.92 9.92 -3.29
C THR A 471 14.33 10.39 -3.67
N GLU A 472 15.11 9.56 -4.36
CA GLU A 472 16.48 9.90 -4.76
C GLU A 472 16.56 10.74 -6.05
N LEU A 473 15.54 10.69 -6.92
CA LEU A 473 15.51 11.38 -8.21
C LEU A 473 14.80 12.73 -8.18
N PHE A 474 13.75 12.86 -7.38
CA PHE A 474 13.04 14.13 -7.26
C PHE A 474 13.84 15.12 -6.41
N PRO A 475 13.95 16.39 -6.86
CA PRO A 475 14.63 17.42 -6.08
C PRO A 475 13.90 17.65 -4.76
N THR A 476 14.65 17.99 -3.70
CA THR A 476 14.13 18.11 -2.33
C THR A 476 12.78 18.86 -2.22
N PRO A 477 12.56 20.04 -2.84
CA PRO A 477 11.28 20.77 -2.75
C PRO A 477 10.10 20.04 -3.41
N PHE A 478 10.36 19.15 -4.36
CA PHE A 478 9.33 18.44 -5.12
C PHE A 478 9.32 16.93 -4.86
N ARG A 479 10.08 16.44 -3.87
CA ARG A 479 10.23 15.00 -3.59
C ARG A 479 8.92 14.34 -3.21
N THR A 480 8.24 14.92 -2.22
CA THR A 480 6.93 14.45 -1.75
C THR A 480 5.87 14.62 -2.83
N THR A 481 5.88 15.76 -3.51
CA THR A 481 4.92 16.12 -4.56
C THR A 481 5.02 15.20 -5.79
N GLY A 482 6.24 14.93 -6.27
CA GLY A 482 6.48 14.03 -7.40
C GLY A 482 6.13 12.58 -7.09
N SER A 483 6.49 12.11 -5.89
CA SER A 483 6.12 10.76 -5.42
C SER A 483 4.59 10.65 -5.25
N GLY A 484 3.95 11.70 -4.74
CA GLY A 484 2.49 11.81 -4.61
C GLY A 484 1.79 11.73 -5.96
N LEU A 485 2.29 12.43 -6.98
CA LEU A 485 1.77 12.36 -8.36
C LEU A 485 1.86 10.94 -8.93
N ALA A 486 3.02 10.29 -8.80
CA ALA A 486 3.24 8.94 -9.30
C ALA A 486 2.33 7.91 -8.61
N SER A 487 2.27 7.94 -7.28
CA SER A 487 1.42 7.08 -6.47
C SER A 487 -0.07 7.27 -6.76
N THR A 488 -0.51 8.52 -6.93
CA THR A 488 -1.90 8.85 -7.25
C THR A 488 -2.29 8.37 -8.64
N THR A 489 -1.41 8.54 -9.63
CA THR A 489 -1.62 8.03 -10.99
C THR A 489 -1.74 6.50 -10.98
N SER A 490 -0.85 5.81 -10.24
CA SER A 490 -0.94 4.36 -10.03
C SER A 490 -2.28 3.96 -9.38
N SER A 491 -2.72 4.69 -8.36
CA SER A 491 -3.99 4.45 -7.66
C SER A 491 -5.20 4.53 -8.61
N ILE A 492 -5.22 5.49 -9.53
CA ILE A 492 -6.26 5.60 -10.56
C ILE A 492 -6.21 4.40 -11.52
N THR A 493 -5.02 3.98 -11.93
CA THR A 493 -4.90 2.85 -12.88
C THR A 493 -5.31 1.51 -12.28
N ILE A 494 -5.27 1.33 -10.95
CA ILE A 494 -5.74 0.11 -10.26
C ILE A 494 -7.25 -0.15 -10.50
N ILE A 495 -8.03 0.84 -10.93
CA ILE A 495 -9.42 0.67 -11.39
C ILE A 495 -9.53 -0.40 -12.50
N LEU A 496 -8.47 -0.60 -13.28
CA LEU A 496 -8.41 -1.58 -14.36
C LEU A 496 -8.14 -3.02 -13.86
N VAL A 497 -7.63 -3.20 -12.64
CA VAL A 497 -7.21 -4.51 -12.11
C VAL A 497 -8.34 -5.55 -12.11
N PRO A 498 -9.56 -5.25 -11.64
CA PRO A 498 -10.66 -6.22 -11.68
C PRO A 498 -10.99 -6.72 -13.10
N TYR A 499 -10.81 -5.88 -14.12
CA TYR A 499 -11.03 -6.27 -15.52
C TYR A 499 -9.91 -7.16 -16.05
N ILE A 500 -8.65 -6.90 -15.68
CA ILE A 500 -7.53 -7.79 -16.02
C ILE A 500 -7.80 -9.19 -15.47
N VAL A 501 -8.20 -9.27 -14.19
CA VAL A 501 -8.50 -10.55 -13.53
C VAL A 501 -9.76 -11.21 -14.12
N TYR A 502 -10.78 -10.42 -14.47
CA TYR A 502 -12.01 -10.92 -15.09
C TYR A 502 -11.75 -11.66 -16.41
N THR A 503 -10.72 -11.29 -17.18
CA THR A 503 -10.34 -12.04 -18.39
C THR A 503 -10.01 -13.52 -18.10
N GLY A 504 -9.61 -13.82 -16.85
CA GLY A 504 -9.39 -15.17 -16.34
C GLY A 504 -10.61 -16.09 -16.43
N LYS A 505 -11.83 -15.54 -16.45
CA LYS A 505 -13.07 -16.31 -16.64
C LYS A 505 -13.17 -16.89 -18.04
N THR A 506 -12.62 -16.21 -19.04
CA THR A 506 -12.60 -16.70 -20.44
C THR A 506 -11.40 -17.61 -20.70
N SER A 507 -10.26 -17.30 -20.10
CA SER A 507 -9.05 -18.08 -20.23
C SER A 507 -8.13 -17.80 -19.05
N MET A 508 -7.81 -18.83 -18.28
CA MET A 508 -6.99 -18.73 -17.06
C MET A 508 -5.56 -18.22 -17.34
N THR A 509 -5.08 -18.31 -18.58
CA THR A 509 -3.75 -17.84 -18.98
C THR A 509 -3.70 -16.33 -19.22
N THR A 510 -4.83 -15.71 -19.58
CA THR A 510 -4.86 -14.31 -20.05
C THR A 510 -4.40 -13.30 -18.99
N PRO A 511 -4.84 -13.37 -17.71
CA PRO A 511 -4.35 -12.46 -16.67
C PRO A 511 -2.83 -12.53 -16.48
N TRP A 512 -2.24 -13.72 -16.62
CA TRP A 512 -0.79 -13.93 -16.50
C TRP A 512 -0.02 -13.32 -17.66
N ILE A 513 -0.52 -13.48 -18.89
CA ILE A 513 0.08 -12.86 -20.08
C ILE A 513 0.06 -11.33 -19.95
N VAL A 514 -1.08 -10.76 -19.56
CA VAL A 514 -1.21 -9.30 -19.36
C VAL A 514 -0.23 -8.81 -18.28
N SER A 515 -0.14 -9.51 -17.15
CA SER A 515 0.78 -9.17 -16.05
C SER A 515 2.26 -9.29 -16.46
N SER A 516 2.58 -10.27 -17.29
CA SER A 516 3.91 -10.47 -17.86
C SER A 516 4.31 -9.31 -18.79
N LEU A 517 3.42 -8.94 -19.73
CA LEU A 517 3.64 -7.82 -20.64
C LEU A 517 3.81 -6.49 -19.89
N MET A 518 3.00 -6.25 -18.86
CA MET A 518 3.13 -5.07 -17.99
C MET A 518 4.48 -5.05 -17.25
N SER A 519 4.92 -6.21 -16.76
CA SER A 519 6.22 -6.35 -16.09
C SER A 519 7.38 -6.08 -17.06
N TYR A 520 7.33 -6.58 -18.30
CA TYR A 520 8.34 -6.27 -19.32
C TYR A 520 8.31 -4.79 -19.75
N ALA A 521 7.15 -4.16 -19.83
CA ALA A 521 7.05 -2.72 -20.07
C ALA A 521 7.68 -1.92 -18.92
N GLY A 522 7.41 -2.31 -17.67
CA GLY A 522 8.05 -1.75 -16.47
C GLY A 522 9.58 -1.92 -16.47
N MET A 523 10.06 -3.11 -16.87
CA MET A 523 11.49 -3.40 -17.04
C MET A 523 12.16 -2.45 -18.03
N ILE A 524 11.55 -2.25 -19.20
CA ILE A 524 12.09 -1.36 -20.24
C ILE A 524 12.15 0.07 -19.70
N ALA A 525 11.08 0.56 -19.06
CA ALA A 525 11.04 1.90 -18.47
C ALA A 525 12.11 2.06 -17.37
N ALA A 526 12.23 1.09 -16.46
CA ALA A 526 13.22 1.08 -15.38
C ALA A 526 14.66 1.15 -15.89
N ALA A 527 14.94 0.55 -17.06
CA ALA A 527 16.26 0.60 -17.66
C ALA A 527 16.70 2.02 -18.04
N PHE A 528 15.78 2.98 -18.25
CA PHE A 528 16.09 4.37 -18.56
C PHE A 528 16.21 5.28 -17.32
N ILE A 529 15.91 4.76 -16.13
CA ILE A 529 16.12 5.47 -14.86
C ILE A 529 17.62 5.48 -14.55
N PRO A 530 18.25 6.63 -14.22
CA PRO A 530 19.67 6.65 -13.90
C PRO A 530 19.95 5.98 -12.54
N GLU A 531 21.18 5.50 -12.35
CA GLU A 531 21.60 4.95 -11.05
C GLU A 531 21.72 6.06 -10.00
N THR A 532 21.18 5.80 -8.81
CA THR A 532 21.02 6.78 -7.73
C THR A 532 21.89 6.51 -6.50
N VAL A 533 22.42 5.29 -6.38
CA VAL A 533 23.25 4.86 -5.23
C VAL A 533 24.46 5.76 -5.03
N ASN A 534 24.80 6.06 -3.78
CA ASN A 534 26.01 6.79 -3.37
C ASN A 534 26.14 8.18 -4.03
N HIS A 535 25.03 8.79 -4.45
CA HIS A 535 25.00 10.15 -4.98
C HIS A 535 24.30 11.10 -4.03
N ASN A 536 24.74 12.35 -4.06
CA ASN A 536 24.07 13.42 -3.34
C ASN A 536 22.68 13.62 -3.96
N LEU A 537 21.69 13.75 -3.07
CA LEU A 537 20.31 14.02 -3.45
C LEU A 537 20.24 15.41 -4.11
N PRO A 538 19.52 15.57 -5.24
CA PRO A 538 19.38 16.87 -5.87
C PRO A 538 18.61 17.83 -4.96
N GLU A 539 19.16 19.02 -4.71
CA GLU A 539 18.51 20.06 -3.92
C GLU A 539 17.69 21.00 -4.79
N THR A 540 18.13 21.21 -6.05
CA THR A 540 17.48 22.11 -7.00
C THR A 540 16.94 21.38 -8.23
N LEU A 541 15.98 22.01 -8.94
CA LEU A 541 15.43 21.47 -10.19
C LEU A 541 16.50 21.38 -11.29
N GLU A 542 17.48 22.29 -11.29
CA GLU A 542 18.59 22.28 -12.23
C GLU A 542 19.55 21.12 -11.96
N GLU A 543 19.91 20.90 -10.69
CA GLU A 543 20.69 19.73 -10.27
C GLU A 543 19.98 18.42 -10.63
N ALA A 544 18.67 18.32 -10.38
CA ALA A 544 17.89 17.16 -10.79
C ALA A 544 17.89 16.96 -12.31
N GLY A 545 17.89 18.04 -13.11
CA GLY A 545 18.01 17.99 -14.57
C GLY A 545 19.41 17.58 -15.04
N ASN A 546 20.45 17.92 -14.29
CA ASN A 546 21.84 17.55 -14.58
C ASN A 546 22.24 16.19 -13.99
N PHE A 547 21.45 15.64 -13.06
CA PHE A 547 21.70 14.37 -12.40
C PHE A 547 21.91 13.27 -13.44
N GLY A 548 23.01 12.53 -13.37
CA GLY A 548 23.31 11.45 -14.33
C GLY A 548 23.68 11.88 -15.76
N LYS A 549 23.86 13.17 -16.08
CA LYS A 549 24.42 13.60 -17.37
C LYS A 549 25.86 13.07 -17.53
N GLY A 550 26.20 12.66 -18.76
CA GLY A 550 27.54 12.14 -19.10
C GLY A 550 27.79 10.66 -18.74
N ARG A 551 26.80 9.97 -18.16
CA ARG A 551 26.94 8.54 -17.82
C ARG A 551 26.64 7.64 -19.01
N LYS A 552 27.43 6.58 -19.16
CA LYS A 552 27.15 5.51 -20.13
C LYS A 552 25.90 4.74 -19.70
N PHE A 553 25.11 4.29 -20.68
CA PHE A 553 23.88 3.53 -20.41
C PHE A 553 24.13 2.28 -19.56
N TRP A 554 25.25 1.57 -19.77
CA TRP A 554 25.60 0.34 -19.05
C TRP A 554 26.41 0.55 -17.76
N SER A 555 26.28 1.71 -17.11
CA SER A 555 26.97 1.95 -15.83
C SER A 555 26.40 1.04 -14.73
N PHE A 556 27.27 0.29 -14.05
CA PHE A 556 26.98 -0.47 -12.84
C PHE A 556 27.45 0.28 -11.58
N HIS A 557 26.96 -0.18 -10.42
CA HIS A 557 27.32 0.24 -9.06
C HIS A 557 28.67 0.96 -8.96
N LEU A 558 28.65 2.24 -8.57
CA LEU A 558 29.86 3.01 -8.34
C LEU A 558 30.39 2.70 -6.93
N PRO A 559 31.71 2.47 -6.77
CA PRO A 559 32.30 2.28 -5.45
C PRO A 559 31.98 3.49 -4.56
N LYS A 560 31.74 3.23 -3.27
CA LYS A 560 31.53 4.28 -2.28
C LYS A 560 32.68 5.29 -2.38
N PRO A 561 32.42 6.61 -2.36
CA PRO A 561 33.50 7.58 -2.27
C PRO A 561 34.31 7.26 -1.02
N THR A 562 35.57 6.89 -1.20
CA THR A 562 36.51 6.81 -0.10
C THR A 562 36.62 8.22 0.47
N LEU A 563 36.24 8.40 1.73
CA LEU A 563 36.61 9.59 2.48
C LEU A 563 38.13 9.68 2.39
N LYS A 564 38.63 10.60 1.57
CA LYS A 564 40.02 11.02 1.69
C LYS A 564 40.10 11.62 3.09
N ASN A 565 40.76 10.91 3.99
CA ASN A 565 41.33 11.53 5.17
C ASN A 565 42.37 12.52 4.63
N ASP A 566 41.98 13.78 4.48
CA ASP A 566 42.92 14.86 4.26
C ASP A 566 43.71 15.02 5.57
N SER A 567 44.90 14.42 5.57
CA SER A 567 45.99 14.61 6.53
C SER A 567 46.68 15.95 6.32
#